data_AF-A0A6A3VXI9-F1
#
_entry.id   AF-A0A6A3VXI9-F1
#
_cell.length_a   1.000
_cell.length_b   1.000
_cell.length_c   1.000
_cell.angle_alpha   90.00
_cell.angle_beta   90.00
_cell.angle_gamma   90.00
#
_symmetry.space_group_name_H-M   'P 1'
#
loop_
_entity.id
_entity.type
_entity.pdbx_description
1 polymer ?
#
loop_
_entity_poly.entity_id
_entity_poly.type
_entity_poly.pdbx_seq_one_letter_code
_entity_poly.pdbx_strand_id
1 'polypeptide(L)'
;MRESDIPLTAVSTLSGMLWEWLVMPQGLKNAPATFNRCVTHLLRSVRDFAPSYFDDVVIHSRAVDGKSEVEMHKEHLRKLLALMRKHKLYANLKK
;
A
#
# COMPACT_ATOMS: atom_id res chain seq x y z
N MET A 1 6.12 -4.46 -12.26
CA MET A 1 6.68 -5.79 -12.56
C MET A 1 8.15 -5.61 -12.91
N ARG A 2 9.03 -6.60 -12.71
CA ARG A 2 10.34 -6.54 -13.38
C ARG A 2 10.13 -6.77 -14.86
N GLU A 3 10.78 -6.02 -15.73
CA GLU A 3 10.56 -6.11 -17.18
C GLU A 3 10.80 -7.53 -17.71
N SER A 4 11.80 -8.24 -17.18
CA SER A 4 12.10 -9.64 -17.50
C SER A 4 10.98 -10.63 -17.19
N ASP A 5 10.11 -10.29 -16.22
CA ASP A 5 9.10 -11.20 -15.69
C ASP A 5 7.72 -10.92 -16.32
N ILE A 6 7.55 -9.83 -17.08
CA ILE A 6 6.28 -9.46 -17.73
C ILE A 6 5.77 -10.59 -18.64
N PRO A 7 6.59 -11.22 -19.52
CA PRO A 7 6.11 -12.30 -20.39
C PRO A 7 5.62 -13.54 -19.63
N LEU A 8 6.07 -13.75 -18.39
CA LEU A 8 5.62 -14.85 -17.53
C LEU A 8 4.20 -14.65 -16.98
N THR A 9 3.64 -13.45 -17.17
CA THR A 9 2.29 -13.10 -16.72
C THR A 9 1.25 -13.11 -17.83
N ALA A 10 1.60 -13.66 -19.00
CA ALA A 10 0.71 -13.77 -20.14
C ALA A 10 -0.57 -14.54 -19.79
N VAL A 11 -1.73 -13.97 -20.13
CA VAL A 11 -3.05 -14.58 -19.98
C VAL A 11 -3.83 -14.47 -21.29
N SER A 12 -4.68 -15.44 -21.57
CA SER A 12 -5.58 -15.45 -22.74
C SER A 12 -7.01 -15.14 -22.34
N THR A 13 -7.70 -14.29 -23.10
CA THR A 13 -9.15 -14.11 -23.01
C THR A 13 -9.90 -15.22 -23.76
N LEU A 14 -11.22 -15.31 -23.57
CA LEU A 14 -12.09 -16.24 -24.32
C LEU A 14 -12.06 -15.98 -25.85
N SER A 15 -11.69 -14.77 -26.28
CA SER A 15 -11.50 -14.42 -27.69
C SER A 15 -10.14 -14.85 -28.26
N GLY A 16 -9.26 -15.43 -27.44
CA GLY A 16 -7.90 -15.81 -27.85
C GLY A 16 -6.89 -14.66 -27.84
N MET A 17 -7.26 -13.46 -27.37
CA MET A 17 -6.33 -12.34 -27.25
C MET A 17 -5.41 -12.54 -26.05
N LEU A 18 -4.12 -12.24 -26.24
CA LEU A 18 -3.09 -12.34 -25.20
C LEU A 18 -2.87 -10.98 -24.53
N TRP A 19 -2.74 -11.00 -23.20
CA TRP A 19 -2.46 -9.83 -22.37
C TRP A 19 -1.37 -10.15 -21.36
N GLU A 20 -0.61 -9.15 -20.96
CA GLU A 20 0.45 -9.25 -19.95
C GLU A 20 0.27 -8.19 -18.87
N TRP A 21 0.76 -8.46 -17.67
CA TRP A 21 0.64 -7.56 -16.54
C TRP A 21 1.88 -6.68 -16.35
N LEU A 22 1.71 -5.37 -16.51
CA LEU A 22 2.78 -4.38 -16.26
C LEU A 22 2.96 -4.07 -14.76
N VAL A 23 1.90 -4.23 -13.99
CA VAL A 23 1.89 -4.14 -12.52
C VAL A 23 1.72 -5.53 -11.92
N MET A 24 2.00 -5.69 -10.63
CA MET A 24 1.81 -6.98 -9.96
C MET A 24 0.30 -7.30 -9.88
N PRO A 25 -0.19 -8.36 -10.54
CA PRO A 25 -1.60 -8.74 -10.45
C PRO A 25 -1.91 -9.45 -9.14
N GLN A 26 -3.19 -9.47 -8.79
CA GLN A 26 -3.71 -10.36 -7.76
C GLN A 26 -3.63 -11.81 -8.23
N GLY A 27 -3.51 -12.75 -7.29
CA GLY A 27 -3.46 -14.19 -7.58
C GLY A 27 -2.06 -14.77 -7.78
N LEU A 28 -1.00 -13.96 -7.87
CA LEU A 28 0.37 -14.49 -7.78
C LEU A 28 0.69 -14.94 -6.35
N LYS A 29 1.32 -16.11 -6.21
CA LYS A 29 1.68 -16.71 -4.91
C LYS A 29 2.40 -15.75 -3.97
N ASN A 30 3.31 -14.92 -4.51
CA ASN A 30 4.13 -14.00 -3.73
C ASN A 30 3.66 -12.55 -3.77
N ALA A 31 2.51 -12.24 -4.40
CA ALA A 31 2.02 -10.87 -4.49
C ALA A 31 1.80 -10.23 -3.11
N PRO A 32 1.12 -10.88 -2.14
CA PRO A 32 0.92 -10.29 -0.82
C PRO A 32 2.24 -10.02 -0.08
N ALA A 33 3.18 -10.98 -0.09
CA ALA A 33 4.48 -10.81 0.57
C ALA A 33 5.29 -9.65 -0.04
N THR A 34 5.25 -9.51 -1.37
CA THR A 34 5.93 -8.43 -2.08
C THR A 34 5.31 -7.07 -1.77
N PHE A 35 3.97 -6.98 -1.76
CA PHE A 35 3.25 -5.76 -1.39
C PHE A 35 3.56 -5.35 0.05
N ASN A 36 3.49 -6.29 1.00
CA ASN A 36 3.75 -6.04 2.41
C ASN A 36 5.16 -5.50 2.65
N ARG A 37 6.16 -6.11 2.01
CA ARG A 37 7.55 -5.65 2.13
C ARG A 37 7.71 -4.22 1.59
N CYS A 38 7.04 -3.91 0.48
CA CYS A 38 7.05 -2.57 -0.11
C CYS A 38 6.41 -1.53 0.85
N VAL A 39 5.17 -1.77 1.28
CA VAL A 39 4.44 -0.84 2.16
C VAL A 39 5.15 -0.66 3.50
N THR A 40 5.60 -1.76 4.13
CA THR A 40 6.33 -1.70 5.41
C THR A 40 7.62 -0.90 5.29
N HIS A 41 8.34 -1.04 4.18
CA HIS A 41 9.57 -0.28 3.94
C HIS A 41 9.28 1.22 3.73
N LEU A 42 8.29 1.54 2.90
CA LEU A 42 7.94 2.92 2.55
C LEU A 42 7.31 3.69 3.72
N LEU A 43 6.56 3.01 4.59
CA LEU A 43 5.91 3.60 5.76
C LEU A 43 6.74 3.46 7.05
N ARG A 44 7.99 3.00 6.96
CA ARG A 44 8.83 2.73 8.14
C ARG A 44 8.99 3.93 9.07
N SER A 45 9.03 5.16 8.53
CA SER A 45 9.17 6.39 9.32
C SER A 45 7.93 6.77 10.14
N VAL A 46 6.77 6.19 9.84
CA VAL A 46 5.50 6.42 10.55
C VAL A 46 5.00 5.17 11.28
N ARG A 47 5.80 4.11 11.31
CA ARG A 47 5.43 2.80 11.87
C ARG A 47 4.95 2.88 13.33
N ASP A 48 5.46 3.82 14.12
CA ASP A 48 5.15 3.95 15.54
C ASP A 48 3.68 4.32 15.81
N PHE A 49 3.00 4.95 14.85
CA PHE A 49 1.58 5.30 14.94
C PHE A 49 0.73 4.76 13.77
N ALA A 50 1.38 4.29 12.70
CA ALA A 50 0.75 3.77 11.49
C ALA A 50 1.37 2.45 11.02
N PRO A 51 1.32 1.36 11.82
CA PRO A 51 1.79 0.05 11.39
C PRO A 51 0.96 -0.49 10.20
N SER A 52 1.65 -0.99 9.18
CA SER A 52 1.03 -1.71 8.06
C SER A 52 0.92 -3.20 8.33
N TYR A 53 -0.21 -3.80 7.97
CA TYR A 53 -0.47 -5.24 8.05
C TYR A 53 -1.22 -5.71 6.81
N PHE A 54 -0.59 -6.59 6.03
CA PHE A 54 -1.10 -6.99 4.72
C PHE A 54 -1.49 -5.79 3.85
N ASP A 55 -2.75 -5.72 3.43
CA ASP A 55 -3.27 -4.70 2.54
C ASP A 55 -3.76 -3.43 3.28
N ASP A 56 -3.68 -3.42 4.61
CA ASP A 56 -4.26 -2.36 5.45
C ASP A 56 -3.18 -1.65 6.29
N VAL A 57 -3.43 -0.37 6.59
CA VAL A 57 -2.59 0.44 7.48
C VAL A 57 -3.48 0.89 8.63
N VAL A 58 -3.12 0.50 9.84
CA VAL A 58 -3.86 0.89 11.04
C VAL A 58 -3.25 2.16 11.60
N ILE A 59 -4.06 3.18 11.85
CA ILE A 59 -3.58 4.45 12.42
C ILE A 59 -4.12 4.56 13.85
N HIS A 60 -3.22 4.60 14.83
CA HIS A 60 -3.59 4.86 16.21
C HIS A 60 -3.03 6.22 16.66
N SER A 61 -3.71 6.86 17.61
CA SER A 61 -3.35 8.20 18.06
C SER A 61 -3.74 8.32 19.53
N ARG A 62 -2.94 9.06 20.30
CA ARG A 62 -3.18 9.33 21.72
C ARG A 62 -2.97 10.82 21.96
N ALA A 63 -3.69 11.37 22.92
CA ALA A 63 -3.53 12.75 23.35
C ALA A 63 -2.12 12.96 23.92
N VAL A 64 -1.43 13.99 23.43
CA VAL A 64 -0.09 14.41 23.88
C VAL A 64 0.03 15.93 23.71
N ASP A 65 0.87 16.57 24.51
CA ASP A 65 1.18 18.01 24.41
C ASP A 65 -0.06 18.93 24.41
N GLY A 66 -1.08 18.58 25.19
CA GLY A 66 -2.32 19.34 25.31
C GLY A 66 -3.30 19.20 24.12
N LYS A 67 -2.99 18.35 23.13
CA LYS A 67 -3.88 18.04 22.01
C LYS A 67 -4.78 16.86 22.33
N SER A 68 -6.04 16.93 21.92
CA SER A 68 -6.97 15.81 21.96
C SER A 68 -6.55 14.67 21.02
N GLU A 69 -7.10 13.46 21.25
CA GLU A 69 -6.85 12.31 20.38
C GLU A 69 -7.26 12.58 18.93
N VAL A 70 -8.33 13.34 18.71
CA VAL A 70 -8.83 13.70 17.38
C VAL A 70 -7.87 14.64 16.65
N GLU A 71 -7.30 15.63 17.36
CA GLU A 71 -6.31 16.54 16.78
C GLU A 71 -5.03 15.79 16.40
N MET A 72 -4.55 14.92 17.30
CA MET A 72 -3.41 14.05 17.02
C MET A 72 -3.68 13.11 15.84
N HIS A 73 -4.87 12.55 15.75
CA HIS A 73 -5.25 11.69 14.63
C HIS A 73 -5.24 12.41 13.29
N LYS A 74 -5.72 13.66 13.25
CA LYS A 74 -5.63 14.50 12.04
C LYS A 74 -4.19 14.77 11.63
N GLU A 75 -3.27 14.95 12.58
CA GLU A 75 -1.84 15.13 12.28
C GLU A 75 -1.19 13.85 11.75
N HIS A 76 -1.46 12.71 12.38
CA HIS A 76 -0.99 11.41 11.90
C HIS A 76 -1.52 11.08 10.49
N LEU A 77 -2.79 11.34 10.22
CA LEU A 77 -3.38 11.21 8.88
C LEU A 77 -2.65 12.08 7.86
N ARG A 78 -2.40 13.36 8.16
CA ARG A 78 -1.68 14.26 7.24
C ARG A 78 -0.27 13.75 6.94
N LYS A 79 0.47 13.30 7.96
CA LYS A 79 1.82 12.75 7.82
C LYS A 79 1.82 11.49 6.96
N LEU A 80 0.94 10.53 7.26
CA LEU A 80 0.82 9.28 6.52
C LEU A 80 0.42 9.54 5.05
N LEU A 81 -0.64 10.32 4.81
CA LEU A 81 -1.14 10.58 3.46
C LEU A 81 -0.15 11.39 2.61
N ALA A 82 0.63 12.29 3.22
CA ALA A 82 1.72 12.98 2.53
C ALA A 82 2.82 12.00 2.11
N LEU A 83 3.20 11.06 2.99
CA LEU A 83 4.19 10.03 2.70
C LEU A 83 3.71 9.07 1.60
N MET A 84 2.46 8.61 1.68
CA MET A 84 1.83 7.77 0.65
C MET A 84 1.84 8.47 -0.71
N ARG A 85 1.45 9.76 -0.75
CA ARG A 85 1.46 10.57 -1.98
C ARG A 85 2.87 10.70 -2.58
N LYS A 86 3.89 10.93 -1.75
CA LYS A 86 5.29 10.98 -2.18
C LYS A 86 5.73 9.68 -2.88
N HIS A 87 5.26 8.54 -2.39
CA HIS A 87 5.58 7.22 -2.93
C HIS A 87 4.55 6.68 -3.94
N LYS A 88 3.57 7.50 -4.37
CA LYS A 88 2.51 7.10 -5.30
C LYS A 88 1.72 5.87 -4.80
N LEU A 89 1.52 5.76 -3.50
CA LEU A 89 0.61 4.81 -2.86
C LEU A 89 -0.75 5.48 -2.66
N TYR A 90 -1.81 4.80 -3.04
CA TYR A 90 -3.17 5.35 -2.99
C TYR A 90 -4.09 4.42 -2.20
N ALA A 91 -4.85 4.99 -1.28
CA ALA A 91 -5.87 4.27 -0.54
C ALA A 91 -7.13 4.11 -1.41
N ASN A 92 -7.80 2.96 -1.30
CA ASN A 92 -9.10 2.74 -1.91
C ASN A 92 -10.19 3.31 -1.00
N LEU A 93 -10.90 4.36 -1.45
CA LEU A 93 -11.97 5.02 -0.68
C LEU A 93 -13.24 4.17 -0.52
N LYS A 94 -13.42 3.14 -1.35
CA LYS A 94 -14.59 2.25 -1.30
C LYS A 94 -14.42 1.08 -0.32
N LYS A 95 -13.24 0.96 0.27
CA LYS A 95 -12.90 -0.09 1.22
C LYS A 95 -13.15 0.42 2.64
#